data_AF-A0A959X0R6-F1
#
_entry.id   AF-A0A959X0R6-F1
#
_cell.length_a   1.000
_cell.length_b   1.000
_cell.length_c   1.000
_cell.angle_alpha   90.00
_cell.angle_beta   90.00
_cell.angle_gamma   90.00
#
_symmetry.space_group_name_H-M   'P 1'
#
loop_
_entity.id
_entity.type
_entity.pdbx_description
1 polymer ?
#
loop_
_entity_poly.entity_id
_entity_poly.type
_entity_poly.pdbx_seq_one_letter_code
_entity_poly.pdbx_strand_id
1 'polypeptide(L)'
;MDRLLSVGEGRTLKRMQKIAQQVNDIEDDFVAMDDEELRSQTADFRQRLDNGEDLDRLLPEAFATVREASNRVLGKRPFDVQVVGGIALHEANIAEMKTGEGKTIVALMPSYLNALGGEGVHVVT
;
A
#
# COMPACT_ATOMS: atom_id res chain seq x y z
N MET A 1 0.05 31.91 6.27
CA MET A 1 -0.05 30.57 6.86
C MET A 1 0.12 29.47 5.80
N ASP A 2 -0.50 29.57 4.62
CA ASP A 2 -0.42 28.55 3.56
C ASP A 2 0.98 28.13 3.12
N ARG A 3 1.92 29.08 3.03
CA ARG A 3 3.32 28.77 2.71
C ARG A 3 4.04 28.01 3.83
N LEU A 4 3.61 28.14 5.08
CA LEU A 4 4.25 27.47 6.21
C LEU A 4 3.78 26.02 6.32
N LEU A 5 2.52 25.75 5.94
CA LEU A 5 1.92 24.41 5.90
C LEU A 5 2.44 23.59 4.71
N SER A 6 2.70 24.22 3.56
CA SER A 6 3.20 23.54 2.35
C SER A 6 4.71 23.32 2.28
N VAL A 7 5.49 23.86 3.23
CA VAL A 7 6.93 23.64 3.30
C VAL A 7 7.21 22.18 3.69
N GLY A 8 7.58 21.37 2.71
CA GLY A 8 7.95 19.96 2.89
C GLY A 8 7.00 18.98 2.22
N GLU A 9 5.75 19.37 1.94
CA GLU A 9 4.75 18.52 1.27
C GLU A 9 5.28 17.96 -0.06
N GLY A 10 5.87 18.82 -0.90
CA GLY A 10 6.45 18.39 -2.17
C GLY A 10 7.63 17.42 -2.02
N ARG A 11 8.34 17.42 -0.89
CA ARG A 11 9.42 16.44 -0.62
C ARG A 11 8.84 15.11 -0.15
N THR A 12 7.86 15.15 0.74
CA THR A 12 7.14 13.97 1.22
C THR A 12 6.43 13.26 0.08
N LEU A 13 5.68 13.99 -0.74
CA LEU A 13 5.00 13.45 -1.91
C LEU A 13 5.98 12.79 -2.89
N LYS A 14 7.12 13.44 -3.18
CA LYS A 14 8.16 12.85 -4.04
C LYS A 14 8.73 11.55 -3.47
N ARG A 15 8.86 11.42 -2.14
CA ARG A 15 9.30 10.17 -1.51
C ARG A 15 8.26 9.08 -1.67
N MET A 16 6.99 9.38 -1.40
CA MET A 16 5.88 8.43 -1.56
C MET A 16 5.72 7.98 -3.03
N GLN A 17 5.90 8.91 -3.98
CA GLN A 17 5.90 8.58 -5.42
C GLN A 17 7.03 7.61 -5.80
N LYS A 18 8.20 7.72 -5.17
CA LYS A 18 9.28 6.74 -5.39
C LYS A 18 8.93 5.37 -4.86
N ILE A 19 8.27 5.29 -3.69
CA ILE A 19 7.80 4.01 -3.15
C ILE A 19 6.71 3.42 -4.05
N ALA A 20 5.78 4.24 -4.54
CA ALA A 20 4.78 3.80 -5.52
C ALA A 20 5.44 3.29 -6.81
N GLN A 21 6.54 3.90 -7.24
CA GLN A 21 7.31 3.39 -8.38
C GLN A 21 7.93 2.02 -8.08
N GLN A 22 8.43 1.77 -6.86
CA GLN A 22 8.92 0.45 -6.47
C GLN A 22 7.82 -0.62 -6.54
N VAL A 23 6.58 -0.28 -6.18
CA VAL A 23 5.42 -1.16 -6.36
C VAL A 23 5.17 -1.46 -7.84
N ASN A 24 5.26 -0.44 -8.71
CA ASN A 24 5.10 -0.61 -10.16
C ASN A 24 6.22 -1.47 -10.76
N ASP A 25 7.46 -1.29 -10.31
CA ASP A 25 8.65 -1.94 -10.87
C ASP A 25 8.64 -3.47 -10.64
N ILE A 26 7.98 -3.94 -9.59
CA ILE A 26 7.84 -5.37 -9.26
C ILE A 26 6.49 -5.96 -9.65
N GLU A 27 5.57 -5.18 -10.23
CA GLU A 27 4.18 -5.59 -10.46
C GLU A 27 4.06 -6.83 -11.34
N ASP A 28 4.90 -6.93 -12.40
CA ASP A 28 4.88 -8.04 -13.34
C ASP A 28 5.16 -9.39 -12.64
N ASP A 29 5.98 -9.39 -11.58
CA ASP A 29 6.27 -10.60 -10.79
C ASP A 29 5.01 -11.11 -10.07
N PHE A 30 4.17 -10.21 -9.55
CA PHE A 30 2.92 -10.57 -8.87
C PHE A 30 1.79 -10.90 -9.86
N VAL A 31 1.76 -10.25 -11.02
CA VAL A 31 0.83 -10.61 -12.11
C VAL A 31 1.10 -12.03 -12.63
N ALA A 32 2.37 -12.43 -12.68
CA ALA A 32 2.76 -13.76 -13.13
C ALA A 32 2.41 -14.89 -12.15
N MET A 33 2.20 -14.59 -10.86
CA MET A 33 1.83 -15.57 -9.84
C MET A 33 0.45 -16.17 -10.12
N ASP A 34 0.25 -17.45 -9.80
CA ASP A 34 -1.10 -18.00 -9.69
C ASP A 34 -1.80 -17.56 -8.39
N ASP A 35 -3.06 -17.97 -8.20
CA ASP A 35 -3.85 -17.56 -7.03
C ASP A 35 -3.32 -18.14 -5.71
N GLU A 36 -2.62 -19.28 -5.75
CA GLU A 36 -2.05 -19.91 -4.57
C GLU A 36 -0.72 -19.26 -4.20
N GLU A 37 0.12 -18.97 -5.19
CA GLU A 37 1.37 -18.20 -5.03
C GLU A 37 1.10 -16.79 -4.50
N LEU A 38 0.08 -16.09 -5.02
CA LEU A 38 -0.29 -14.77 -4.52
C LEU A 38 -0.83 -14.83 -3.08
N ARG A 39 -1.56 -15.89 -2.74
CA ARG A 39 -2.07 -16.12 -1.38
C ARG A 39 -0.94 -16.43 -0.40
N SER A 40 0.05 -17.23 -0.82
CA SER A 40 1.16 -17.65 0.04
C SER A 40 2.05 -16.49 0.49
N GLN A 41 2.11 -15.40 -0.29
CA GLN A 41 2.82 -14.16 0.08
C GLN A 41 2.48 -13.68 1.50
N THR A 42 1.23 -13.84 1.95
CA THR A 42 0.84 -13.43 3.30
C THR A 42 1.58 -14.21 4.39
N ALA A 43 1.79 -15.51 4.20
CA ALA A 43 2.54 -16.34 5.13
C ALA A 43 4.03 -15.95 5.10
N ASP A 44 4.58 -15.72 3.90
CA ASP A 44 5.97 -15.33 3.71
C ASP A 44 6.28 -13.97 4.36
N PHE A 45 5.40 -12.98 4.20
CA PHE A 45 5.55 -11.67 4.83
C PHE A 45 5.50 -11.74 6.35
N ARG A 46 4.57 -12.53 6.92
CA ARG A 46 4.52 -12.75 8.37
C ARG A 46 5.79 -13.42 8.88
N GLN A 47 6.27 -14.44 8.18
CA GLN A 47 7.52 -15.11 8.54
C GLN A 47 8.72 -14.16 8.50
N ARG A 48 8.77 -13.24 7.51
CA ARG A 48 9.81 -12.19 7.42
C ARG A 48 9.71 -11.20 8.59
N LEU A 49 8.52 -10.77 8.98
CA LEU A 49 8.30 -9.94 10.18
C LEU A 49 8.74 -10.66 11.46
N ASP A 50 8.39 -11.94 11.62
CA ASP A 50 8.79 -12.76 12.77
C ASP A 50 10.32 -12.91 12.85
N ASN A 51 10.99 -12.87 11.70
CA ASN A 51 12.45 -12.87 11.59
C ASN A 51 13.09 -11.47 11.80
N GLY A 52 12.29 -10.45 12.11
CA GLY A 52 12.74 -9.10 12.44
C GLY A 52 12.87 -8.15 11.26
N GLU A 53 12.30 -8.46 10.10
CA GLU A 53 12.19 -7.49 9.01
C GLU A 53 11.24 -6.35 9.40
N ASP A 54 11.60 -5.13 8.99
CA ASP A 54 10.80 -3.94 9.25
C ASP A 54 9.58 -3.87 8.33
N LEU A 55 8.44 -3.42 8.86
CA LEU A 55 7.20 -3.36 8.11
C LEU A 55 7.29 -2.44 6.89
N ASP A 56 8.04 -1.34 6.98
CA ASP A 56 8.24 -0.39 5.87
C ASP A 56 9.00 -1.04 4.72
N ARG A 57 9.82 -2.08 4.99
CA ARG A 57 10.53 -2.83 3.95
C ARG A 57 9.61 -3.76 3.16
N LEU A 58 8.57 -4.28 3.79
CA LEU A 58 7.58 -5.13 3.15
C LEU A 58 6.57 -4.33 2.32
N LEU A 59 6.48 -3.01 2.53
CA LEU A 59 5.47 -2.17 1.91
C LEU A 59 5.33 -2.39 0.39
N PRO A 60 6.41 -2.34 -0.43
CA PRO A 60 6.25 -2.46 -1.88
C PRO A 60 5.63 -3.80 -2.30
N GLU A 61 6.12 -4.90 -1.74
CA GLU A 61 5.66 -6.27 -2.04
C GLU A 61 4.24 -6.51 -1.53
N ALA A 62 3.93 -6.04 -0.32
CA ALA A 62 2.59 -6.13 0.26
C ALA A 62 1.57 -5.32 -0.54
N PHE A 63 1.94 -4.13 -1.02
CA PHE A 63 1.07 -3.30 -1.85
C PHE A 63 0.88 -3.89 -3.24
N ALA A 64 1.92 -4.47 -3.86
CA ALA A 64 1.81 -5.21 -5.12
C ALA A 64 0.87 -6.42 -4.99
N THR A 65 1.00 -7.18 -3.89
CA THR A 65 0.10 -8.29 -3.55
C THR A 65 -1.37 -7.85 -3.50
N VAL A 66 -1.66 -6.77 -2.76
CA VAL A 66 -3.04 -6.24 -2.64
C VAL A 66 -3.54 -5.66 -3.96
N ARG A 67 -2.67 -4.99 -4.72
CA ARG A 67 -3.02 -4.44 -6.04
C ARG A 67 -3.49 -5.55 -6.98
N GLU A 68 -2.72 -6.64 -7.05
CA GLU A 68 -3.09 -7.75 -7.93
C GLU A 68 -4.31 -8.51 -7.40
N ALA A 69 -4.41 -8.73 -6.09
CA ALA A 69 -5.61 -9.32 -5.50
C ALA A 69 -6.87 -8.49 -5.78
N SER A 70 -6.77 -7.16 -5.72
CA SER A 70 -7.88 -6.24 -6.05
C SER A 70 -8.25 -6.32 -7.53
N ASN A 71 -7.25 -6.44 -8.41
CA ASN A 71 -7.45 -6.61 -9.84
C ASN A 71 -8.21 -7.92 -10.14
N ARG A 72 -7.75 -9.05 -9.59
CA ARG A 72 -8.38 -10.38 -9.80
C ARG A 72 -9.80 -10.46 -9.23
N VAL A 73 -9.98 -10.01 -7.99
CA VAL A 73 -11.23 -10.23 -7.24
C VAL A 73 -12.28 -9.18 -7.57
N LEU A 74 -11.87 -7.91 -7.70
CA LEU A 74 -12.79 -6.78 -7.87
C LEU A 74 -12.83 -6.24 -9.30
N GLY A 75 -11.92 -6.70 -10.18
CA GLY A 75 -11.74 -6.12 -11.51
C GLY A 75 -11.22 -4.68 -11.45
N LYS A 76 -10.49 -4.33 -10.38
CA LYS A 76 -10.00 -2.97 -10.13
C LYS A 76 -8.53 -3.03 -9.78
N ARG A 77 -7.67 -2.64 -10.70
CA ARG A 77 -6.25 -2.39 -10.40
C ARG A 77 -6.11 -1.01 -9.75
N PRO A 78 -5.66 -0.90 -8.47
CA PRO A 78 -5.36 0.39 -7.87
C PRO A 78 -4.43 1.25 -8.72
N PHE A 79 -4.83 2.50 -8.97
CA PHE A 79 -4.01 3.50 -9.65
C PHE A 79 -2.82 3.94 -8.79
N ASP A 80 -1.80 4.51 -9.42
CA ASP A 80 -0.59 4.97 -8.72
C ASP A 80 -0.89 6.03 -7.66
N VAL A 81 -1.85 6.93 -7.94
CA VAL A 81 -2.33 7.91 -6.96
C VAL A 81 -3.00 7.25 -5.75
N GLN A 82 -3.62 6.08 -5.92
CA GLN A 82 -4.22 5.33 -4.84
C GLN A 82 -3.17 4.60 -4.00
N VAL A 83 -2.10 4.11 -4.65
CA VAL A 83 -0.92 3.56 -3.96
C VAL A 83 -0.24 4.65 -3.11
N VAL A 84 -0.02 5.83 -3.67
CA VAL A 84 0.49 7.00 -2.92
C VAL A 84 -0.41 7.34 -1.74
N GLY A 85 -1.74 7.35 -1.93
CA GLY A 85 -2.69 7.53 -0.84
C GLY A 85 -2.56 6.47 0.25
N GLY A 86 -2.37 5.20 -0.13
CA GLY A 86 -2.16 4.10 0.82
C GLY A 86 -0.86 4.26 1.61
N ILE A 87 0.23 4.68 0.96
CA ILE A 87 1.51 4.99 1.62
C ILE A 87 1.33 6.12 2.62
N ALA A 88 0.62 7.19 2.22
CA ALA A 88 0.34 8.31 3.12
C ALA A 88 -0.41 7.86 4.39
N LEU A 89 -1.42 7.00 4.25
CA LEU A 89 -2.16 6.46 5.40
C LEU A 89 -1.29 5.58 6.31
N HIS A 90 -0.45 4.72 5.74
CA HIS A 90 0.47 3.89 6.51
C HIS A 90 1.48 4.74 7.30
N GLU A 91 1.95 5.84 6.73
CA GLU A 91 2.87 6.79 7.38
C GLU A 91 2.17 7.79 8.33
N ALA A 92 0.97 7.46 8.80
CA ALA A 92 0.17 8.28 9.71
C ALA A 92 -0.16 9.70 9.20
N ASN A 93 -0.26 9.89 7.88
CA ASN A 93 -0.68 11.16 7.27
C ASN A 93 -2.16 11.13 6.87
N ILE A 94 -2.71 12.32 6.61
CA ILE A 94 -4.03 12.47 5.98
C ILE A 94 -3.85 12.39 4.45
N ALA A 95 -4.45 11.37 3.84
CA ALA A 95 -4.51 11.26 2.38
C ALA A 95 -5.69 12.09 1.84
N GLU A 96 -5.44 13.35 1.47
CA GLU A 96 -6.46 14.19 0.84
C GLU A 96 -6.73 13.70 -0.60
N MET A 97 -7.94 13.18 -0.83
CA MET A 97 -8.38 12.64 -2.11
C MET A 97 -9.80 13.11 -2.41
N LYS A 98 -10.08 13.46 -3.66
CA LYS A 98 -11.41 13.90 -4.11
C LYS A 98 -12.43 12.75 -4.05
N THR A 99 -13.71 13.10 -4.06
CA THR A 99 -14.79 12.11 -4.19
C THR A 99 -14.69 11.44 -5.56
N GLY A 100 -14.85 10.11 -5.60
CA GLY A 100 -14.70 9.32 -6.82
C GLY A 100 -13.29 8.76 -7.05
N GLU A 101 -12.28 9.19 -6.30
CA GLU A 101 -10.90 8.67 -6.43
C GLU A 101 -10.69 7.29 -5.76
N GLY A 102 -11.76 6.65 -5.28
CA GLY A 102 -11.71 5.28 -4.78
C GLY A 102 -11.06 5.10 -3.41
N LYS A 103 -11.35 5.99 -2.44
CA LYS A 103 -10.83 5.95 -1.07
C LYS A 103 -11.00 4.59 -0.35
N THR A 104 -12.05 3.83 -0.66
CA THR A 104 -12.23 2.47 -0.12
C THR A 104 -11.17 1.49 -0.62
N ILE A 105 -10.76 1.57 -1.89
CA ILE A 105 -9.69 0.73 -2.46
C ILE A 105 -8.34 1.15 -1.86
N VAL A 106 -8.13 2.45 -1.67
CA VAL A 106 -6.93 3.01 -1.04
C VAL A 106 -6.71 2.40 0.35
N ALA A 107 -7.78 2.25 1.14
CA ALA A 107 -7.69 1.71 2.50
C ALA A 107 -7.26 0.24 2.55
N LEU A 108 -7.42 -0.55 1.47
CA LEU A 108 -7.08 -1.98 1.46
C LEU A 108 -5.57 -2.21 1.70
N MET A 109 -4.72 -1.47 0.99
CA MET A 109 -3.26 -1.64 1.02
C MET A 109 -2.63 -1.38 2.40
N PRO A 110 -2.84 -0.22 3.05
CA PRO A 110 -2.31 0.02 4.39
C PRO A 110 -3.00 -0.87 5.43
N SER A 111 -4.28 -1.22 5.26
CA SER A 111 -4.94 -2.13 6.21
C SER A 111 -4.33 -3.52 6.16
N TYR A 112 -4.03 -4.04 4.96
CA TYR A 112 -3.36 -5.32 4.79
C TYR A 112 -1.95 -5.30 5.39
N LEU A 113 -1.12 -4.32 5.01
CA LEU A 113 0.25 -4.20 5.49
C LEU A 113 0.29 -4.15 7.03
N ASN A 114 -0.45 -3.25 7.65
CA ASN A 114 -0.44 -3.11 9.12
C ASN A 114 -1.06 -4.34 9.82
N ALA A 115 -2.00 -5.05 9.19
CA ALA A 115 -2.56 -6.28 9.76
C ALA A 115 -1.57 -7.47 9.75
N LEU A 116 -0.48 -7.40 8.98
CA LEU A 116 0.55 -8.45 9.00
C LEU A 116 1.22 -8.59 10.38
N GLY A 117 1.30 -7.49 11.15
CA GLY A 117 1.82 -7.50 12.53
C GLY A 117 0.93 -8.19 13.55
N GLY A 118 -0.28 -8.62 13.18
CA GLY A 118 -1.16 -9.41 14.05
C GLY A 118 -1.90 -8.63 15.15
N GLU A 119 -1.72 -7.32 15.25
CA GLU A 119 -2.35 -6.47 16.27
C GLU A 119 -3.77 -6.00 15.89
N GLY A 120 -4.19 -6.26 14.65
CA GLY A 120 -5.48 -5.82 14.10
C GLY A 120 -5.44 -4.40 13.55
N VAL A 121 -6.42 -4.08 12.69
CA VAL A 121 -6.59 -2.75 12.09
C VAL A 121 -8.04 -2.34 12.19
N HIS A 122 -8.30 -1.11 12.66
CA HIS A 122 -9.64 -0.54 12.72
C HIS A 122 -9.84 0.47 11.60
N VAL A 123 -10.79 0.18 10.70
CA VAL A 123 -11.27 1.12 9.68
C VAL A 123 -12.61 1.69 10.13
N VAL A 124 -12.66 2.99 10.38
CA VAL A 124 -13.86 3.69 10.90
C VAL A 124 -14.52 4.46 9.76
N THR A 125 -15.85 4.35 9.65
CA THR A 125 -16.67 4.97 8.58
C THR A 125 -17.85 5.73 9.14
#